data_AF-A0A3B0ZMC8-F1
#
_entry.id   AF-A0A3B0ZMC8-F1
#
_cell.length_a   1.000
_cell.length_b   1.000
_cell.length_c   1.000
_cell.angle_alpha   90.00
_cell.angle_beta   90.00
_cell.angle_gamma   90.00
#
_symmetry.space_group_name_H-M   'P 1'
#
loop_
_entity.id
_entity.type
_entity.pdbx_description
1 polymer ?
#
loop_
_entity_poly.entity_id
_entity_poly.type
_entity_poly.pdbx_seq_one_letter_code
_entity_poly.pdbx_strand_id
1 'polypeptide(L)' 'MGQVTIYLEDEIENRMIKAAKSAHLSKSKWIAKLINEKVANEWPKSVIDLAGSWDDFPSIDGVRKSSGTDAKREEF' A
#
# COMPACT_ATOMS: atom_id res chain seq x y z
N MET A 1 24.76 -14.23 3.72
CA MET A 1 23.88 -13.04 3.51
C MET A 1 24.64 -12.03 2.67
N GLY A 2 23.99 -11.38 1.71
CA GLY A 2 24.62 -10.34 0.91
C GLY A 2 24.78 -9.05 1.71
N GLN A 3 25.94 -8.39 1.58
CA GLN A 3 26.18 -7.05 2.12
C GLN A 3 26.15 -6.06 0.96
N VAL A 4 25.48 -4.92 1.16
CA VAL A 4 25.38 -3.85 0.16
C VAL A 4 25.89 -2.56 0.79
N THR A 5 26.76 -1.85 0.08
CA THR A 5 27.17 -0.48 0.39
C THR A 5 26.54 0.44 -0.65
N ILE A 6 25.79 1.44 -0.19
CA ILE A 6 25.12 2.42 -1.06
C ILE A 6 25.54 3.83 -0.64
N TYR A 7 25.68 4.72 -1.62
CA TYR A 7 25.83 6.15 -1.37
C TYR A 7 24.45 6.78 -1.24
N LEU A 8 24.27 7.63 -0.23
CA LEU A 8 23.07 8.40 0.01
C LEU A 8 23.49 9.86 0.18
N GLU A 9 22.75 10.76 -0.43
CA GLU A 9 22.87 12.19 -0.14
C GLU A 9 22.46 12.45 1.33
N ASP A 10 23.06 13.44 1.96
CA ASP A 10 22.84 13.74 3.39
C ASP A 10 21.35 13.95 3.74
N GLU A 11 20.59 14.56 2.84
CA GLU A 11 19.15 14.75 3.04
C GLU A 11 18.41 13.41 3.08
N ILE A 12 18.74 12.50 2.17
CA ILE A 12 18.14 11.17 2.07
C ILE A 12 18.53 10.32 3.28
N GLU A 13 19.79 10.36 3.70
CA GLU A 13 20.23 9.67 4.93
C GLU A 13 19.43 10.18 6.14
N ASN A 14 19.29 11.49 6.30
CA ASN A 14 18.54 12.07 7.41
C ASN A 14 17.07 11.64 7.41
N ARG A 15 16.43 11.58 6.24
CA ARG A 15 15.05 11.08 6.11
C ARG A 15 14.95 9.60 6.48
N MET A 16 15.90 8.78 6.05
CA MET A 16 15.98 7.37 6.44
C MET A 16 16.12 7.22 7.95
N ILE A 17 17.02 7.97 8.59
CA ILE A 17 17.23 7.90 10.04
C ILE A 17 15.94 8.21 10.81
N LYS A 18 15.24 9.28 10.41
CA LYS A 18 13.96 9.67 11.02
C LYS A 18 12.89 8.60 10.85
N ALA A 19 12.76 8.04 9.64
CA ALA A 19 11.79 7.00 9.33
C ALA A 19 12.07 5.70 10.10
N ALA A 20 13.33 5.26 10.15
CA ALA A 20 13.76 4.08 10.90
C ALA A 20 13.47 4.25 12.41
N LYS A 21 13.77 5.43 12.98
CA LYS A 21 13.49 5.76 14.38
C LYS A 21 11.99 5.75 14.68
N SER A 22 11.17 6.37 13.83
CA SER A 22 9.71 6.37 13.98
C SER A 22 9.12 4.95 13.92
N ALA A 23 9.69 4.09 13.07
CA ALA A 23 9.30 2.68 12.97
C ALA A 23 9.90 1.78 14.07
N HIS A 24 10.74 2.31 14.97
CA HIS A 24 11.47 1.54 15.99
C HIS A 24 12.33 0.40 15.39
N LEU A 25 12.93 0.66 14.23
CA LEU A 25 13.79 -0.29 13.51
C LEU A 25 15.22 0.26 13.36
N SER A 26 16.20 -0.65 13.23
CA SER A 26 17.54 -0.26 12.78
C SER A 26 17.52 0.18 11.32
N LYS A 27 18.51 0.97 10.89
CA LYS A 27 18.65 1.42 9.49
C LYS A 27 18.59 0.24 8.49
N SER A 28 19.37 -0.82 8.76
CA SER A 28 19.44 -2.00 7.90
C SER A 28 18.12 -2.77 7.83
N LYS A 29 17.43 -2.95 8.97
CA LYS A 29 16.12 -3.64 9.02
C LYS A 29 15.04 -2.82 8.33
N TRP A 30 15.10 -1.49 8.46
CA TRP A 30 14.20 -0.58 7.77
C TRP A 30 14.39 -0.63 6.24
N ILE A 31 15.64 -0.58 5.74
CA ILE A 31 15.92 -0.74 4.30
C ILE A 31 15.46 -2.10 3.79
N ALA A 32 15.80 -3.19 4.50
CA ALA A 32 15.38 -4.53 4.09
C ALA A 32 13.84 -4.66 4.01
N LYS A 33 13.13 -4.06 4.97
CA LYS A 33 11.67 -3.98 4.93
C LYS A 33 11.17 -3.18 3.72
N LEU A 34 11.77 -2.03 3.45
CA LEU A 34 11.41 -1.19 2.31
C LEU A 34 11.62 -1.92 0.97
N ILE A 35 12.73 -2.66 0.83
CA ILE A 35 12.98 -3.47 -0.37
C ILE A 35 11.88 -4.52 -0.52
N ASN A 36 11.58 -5.28 0.54
CA ASN A 36 10.50 -6.28 0.51
C ASN A 36 9.15 -5.66 0.14
N GLU A 37 8.79 -4.51 0.70
CA GLU A 37 7.55 -3.79 0.37
C GLU A 37 7.52 -3.31 -1.08
N LYS A 38 8.66 -2.93 -1.65
CA LYS A 38 8.75 -2.42 -3.03
C LYS A 38 8.76 -3.51 -4.10
N VAL A 39 9.24 -4.70 -3.76
CA VAL A 39 9.23 -5.87 -4.66
C VAL A 39 8.00 -6.77 -4.45
N ALA A 40 7.18 -6.47 -3.46
CA ALA A 40 5.93 -7.19 -3.23
C ALA A 40 5.00 -7.04 -4.44
N ASN A 41 4.62 -8.17 -5.02
CA ASN A 41 3.66 -8.24 -6.12
C ASN A 41 2.23 -8.53 -5.65
N GLU A 42 2.05 -8.63 -4.33
CA GLU A 42 0.79 -8.98 -3.70
C GLU A 42 0.36 -7.89 -2.72
N TRP A 43 -0.94 -7.78 -2.49
CA TRP A 43 -1.49 -6.88 -1.50
C TRP A 43 -1.03 -7.29 -0.09
N PRO A 44 -0.74 -6.33 0.82
CA PRO A 44 -0.47 -6.65 2.21
C PRO A 44 -1.63 -7.44 2.80
N LYS A 45 -1.32 -8.42 3.65
CA LYS A 45 -2.35 -9.27 4.28
C LYS A 45 -3.42 -8.46 5.02
N SER A 46 -3.04 -7.35 5.66
CA SER A 46 -3.98 -6.44 6.31
C SER A 46 -5.03 -5.83 5.36
N VAL A 47 -4.70 -5.67 4.07
CA VAL A 47 -5.65 -5.19 3.06
C VAL A 47 -6.53 -6.34 2.58
N ILE A 48 -5.97 -7.52 2.39
CA ILE A 48 -6.72 -8.73 2.02
C ILE A 48 -7.74 -9.07 3.11
N ASP A 49 -7.33 -9.03 4.37
CA ASP A 49 -8.17 -9.33 5.53
C ASP A 49 -9.31 -8.30 5.72
N LEU A 50 -9.19 -7.11 5.14
CA LEU A 50 -10.25 -6.09 5.14
C LEU A 50 -11.35 -6.41 4.12
N ALA A 51 -11.05 -7.23 3.11
CA ALA A 51 -12.05 -7.61 2.11
C ALA A 51 -13.15 -8.46 2.76
N GLY A 52 -14.36 -7.88 2.87
CA GLY A 52 -15.50 -8.55 3.51
C GLY A 52 -15.56 -8.37 5.03
N SER A 53 -14.70 -7.54 5.64
CA SER A 53 -14.76 -7.23 7.07
C SER A 53 -15.82 -6.18 7.44
N TRP A 54 -16.56 -5.64 6.47
CA TRP A 54 -17.62 -4.67 6.72
C TRP A 54 -18.94 -5.40 6.98
N ASP A 55 -19.37 -5.38 8.25
CA ASP A 55 -20.62 -6.01 8.69
C ASP A 55 -21.88 -5.34 8.11
N ASP A 56 -21.78 -4.07 7.71
CA ASP A 56 -22.89 -3.23 7.24
C ASP A 56 -22.85 -2.94 5.73
N PHE A 57 -22.09 -3.71 4.96
CA PHE A 57 -22.01 -3.49 3.52
C PHE A 57 -23.34 -3.80 2.82
N PRO A 58 -23.90 -2.87 2.02
CA PRO A 58 -25.19 -3.08 1.35
C PRO A 58 -25.14 -4.25 0.37
N SER A 59 -26.26 -4.95 0.22
CA SER A 59 -26.39 -6.02 -0.77
C SER A 59 -26.17 -5.49 -2.19
N ILE A 60 -25.79 -6.36 -3.12
CA ILE A 60 -25.61 -5.98 -4.53
C ILE A 60 -26.86 -5.32 -5.13
N ASP A 61 -28.05 -5.77 -4.73
CA ASP A 61 -29.32 -5.17 -5.12
C ASP A 61 -29.51 -3.78 -4.48
N GLY A 62 -29.09 -3.59 -3.24
CA GLY A 62 -29.08 -2.30 -2.56
C GLY A 62 -28.18 -1.27 -3.24
N VAL A 63 -26.98 -1.69 -3.67
CA VAL A 63 -26.02 -0.84 -4.41
C VAL A 63 -26.56 -0.47 -5.79
N ARG A 64 -27.17 -1.42 -6.50
CA ARG A 64 -27.73 -1.19 -7.84
C ARG A 64 -28.99 -0.33 -7.83
N LYS A 65 -29.77 -0.33 -6.75
CA LYS A 65 -30.96 0.52 -6.61
C LYS A 65 -30.67 2.02 -6.69
N SER A 66 -29.49 2.46 -6.25
CA SER A 66 -29.07 3.87 -6.30
C SER A 66 -28.26 4.23 -7.55
N SER A 67 -27.95 3.25 -8.41
CA SER A 67 -27.24 3.50 -9.65
C SER A 67 -28.20 4.11 -10.66
N GLY A 68 -27.92 5.34 -11.10
CA GLY A 68 -28.66 5.99 -12.18
C GLY A 68 -28.59 5.19 -13.48
N THR A 69 -29.48 5.47 -14.43
CA THR A 69 -29.44 4.84 -15.75
C THR A 69 -28.19 5.29 -16.51
N ASP A 70 -27.40 4.35 -17.03
CA ASP A 70 -26.26 4.66 -17.89
C ASP A 70 -26.71 5.54 -19.07
N ALA A 71 -25.93 6.57 -19.38
CA ALA A 71 -26.15 7.37 -20.57
C ALA A 71 -25.92 6.50 -21.82
N LYS A 72 -26.69 6.76 -22.88
CA LYS A 72 -26.45 6.10 -24.18
C LYS A 72 -25.04 6.44 -24.66
N ARG A 73 -24.35 5.44 -25.20
CA ARG A 73 -23.10 5.65 -25.95
C ARG A 73 -23.37 6.60 -27.11
N GLU A 74 -22.46 7.53 -27.37
CA GLU A 74 -22.55 8.48 -28.48
C GLU A 74 -22.67 7.74 -29.83
N GLU A 75 -23.52 8.26 -30.71
CA GLU A 75 -23.65 7.76 -32.08
C GLU A 75 -22.54 8.37 -32.96
N PHE A 76 -21.93 7.55 -33.82
CA PHE A 76 -20.90 7.96 -34.79
C PHE A 76 -21.51 8.45 -36.10
#